data_AF-U2FF72-F1
#
_entry.id   AF-U2FF72-F1
#
_cell.length_a   1.000
_cell.length_b   1.000
_cell.length_c   1.000
_cell.angle_alpha   90.00
_cell.angle_beta   90.00
_cell.angle_gamma   90.00
#
_symmetry.space_group_name_H-M   'P 1'
#
loop_
_entity.id
_entity.type
_entity.pdbx_description
1 polymer ?
#
loop_
_entity_poly.entity_id
_entity_poly.type
_entity_poly.pdbx_seq_one_letter_code
_entity_poly.pdbx_strand_id
1 'polypeptide(L)'
;MASWGGSWSSKLKRPARIAGGLPLLPVPTHWYATVNVWDVDVSGAYTRLEVDANVGSPTKTTATTYVRENRTVSVDIAGESRRLGRGEPIDFTTRSVLIVVTPTGVGVGDTDGENPECSPTYPAVGDVDPDAIQCEYDGTGH
;
A
#
# COMPACT_ATOMS: atom_id res chain seq x y z
N MET A 1 7.16 -22.83 -27.85
CA MET A 1 7.74 -22.60 -26.50
C MET A 1 8.45 -21.25 -26.52
N ALA A 2 8.12 -20.40 -25.54
CA ALA A 2 8.68 -19.07 -25.22
C ALA A 2 8.46 -17.96 -26.26
N SER A 3 8.03 -16.74 -25.93
CA SER A 3 7.64 -16.10 -24.65
C SER A 3 7.19 -14.68 -25.04
N TRP A 4 5.96 -14.26 -24.76
CA TRP A 4 5.58 -13.57 -23.53
C TRP A 4 6.50 -12.38 -23.14
N GLY A 5 6.81 -11.50 -24.11
CA GLY A 5 7.52 -10.24 -23.85
C GLY A 5 6.89 -9.11 -24.66
N GLY A 6 5.89 -8.43 -24.07
CA GLY A 6 5.21 -7.28 -24.68
C GLY A 6 6.15 -6.09 -24.94
N SER A 7 5.61 -5.05 -25.59
CA SER A 7 6.29 -3.84 -26.09
C SER A 7 7.04 -2.97 -25.06
N TRP A 8 7.21 -3.47 -23.85
CA TRP A 8 8.00 -2.89 -22.76
C TRP A 8 9.47 -2.61 -23.15
N SER A 9 10.03 -3.34 -24.13
CA SER A 9 11.45 -3.22 -24.50
C SER A 9 11.81 -1.91 -25.20
N SER A 10 10.85 -1.20 -25.79
CA SER A 10 11.11 0.02 -26.58
C SER A 10 11.12 1.32 -25.77
N LYS A 11 10.80 1.26 -24.47
CA LYS A 11 10.80 2.42 -23.55
C LYS A 11 11.70 2.23 -22.33
N LEU A 12 12.79 1.47 -22.45
CA LEU A 12 13.84 1.50 -21.44
C LEU A 12 14.54 2.86 -21.52
N LYS A 13 13.99 3.85 -20.80
CA LYS A 13 14.76 5.03 -20.39
C LYS A 13 16.02 4.47 -19.73
N ARG A 14 17.19 4.84 -20.27
CA ARG A 14 18.47 4.44 -19.67
C ARG A 14 18.38 4.75 -18.17
N PRO A 15 18.77 3.82 -17.28
CA PRO A 15 18.76 4.12 -15.85
C PRO A 15 19.56 5.40 -15.67
N ALA A 16 18.94 6.39 -15.02
CA ALA A 16 19.57 7.66 -14.78
C ALA A 16 20.92 7.37 -14.10
N ARG A 17 22.02 7.89 -14.66
CA ARG A 17 23.34 7.77 -14.04
C ARG A 17 23.42 8.73 -12.85
N ILE A 18 22.54 8.54 -11.88
CA ILE A 18 22.58 9.24 -10.61
C ILE A 18 23.56 8.46 -9.76
N ALA A 19 24.51 9.16 -9.12
CA ALA A 19 25.29 8.60 -8.03
C ALA A 19 24.38 8.45 -6.80
N GLY A 20 23.33 7.64 -6.92
CA GLY A 20 22.41 7.30 -5.85
C GLY A 20 22.88 6.00 -5.22
N GLY A 21 23.46 6.11 -4.04
CA GLY A 21 23.81 4.97 -3.19
C GLY A 21 25.26 4.97 -2.70
N LEU A 22 25.48 4.32 -1.57
CA LEU A 22 26.78 4.20 -0.92
C LEU A 22 27.66 3.20 -1.68
N PRO A 23 28.85 3.59 -2.18
CA PRO A 23 29.75 2.66 -2.86
C PRO A 23 30.35 1.66 -1.86
N LEU A 24 30.29 0.37 -2.21
CA LEU A 24 31.03 -0.68 -1.51
C LEU A 24 32.40 -0.87 -2.17
N LEU A 25 33.44 -0.50 -1.42
CA LEU A 25 34.90 -0.55 -1.60
C LEU A 25 35.51 -1.33 -2.80
N PRO A 26 36.74 -0.97 -3.27
CA PRO A 26 37.67 -0.04 -2.63
C PRO A 26 37.87 1.28 -3.38
N VAL A 27 37.25 2.33 -2.83
CA VAL A 27 37.57 3.74 -3.10
C VAL A 27 39.08 4.01 -3.00
N PRO A 28 39.61 5.06 -3.68
CA PRO A 28 38.88 6.07 -4.45
C PRO A 28 38.78 5.80 -5.96
N THR A 29 39.49 4.80 -6.50
CA THR A 29 39.54 4.61 -7.97
C THR A 29 38.56 3.59 -8.52
N HIS A 30 38.11 2.61 -7.72
CA HIS A 30 37.22 1.53 -8.15
C HIS A 30 36.24 1.18 -7.02
N TRP A 31 35.07 0.63 -7.32
CA TRP A 31 34.20 0.00 -6.31
C TRP A 31 33.52 -1.19 -6.97
N TYR A 32 32.94 -2.12 -6.21
CA TYR A 32 32.32 -3.32 -6.79
C TYR A 32 30.80 -3.19 -6.94
N ALA A 33 30.17 -2.47 -6.03
CA ALA A 33 28.73 -2.36 -5.97
C ALA A 33 28.29 -1.02 -5.37
N THR A 34 27.05 -0.65 -5.65
CA THR A 34 26.38 0.49 -5.03
C THR A 34 25.22 -0.05 -4.18
N VAL A 35 25.10 0.45 -2.95
CA VAL A 35 24.00 0.11 -2.04
C VAL A 35 23.05 1.28 -1.94
N ASN A 36 21.77 1.02 -2.14
CA ASN A 36 20.69 1.94 -1.85
C ASN A 36 19.85 1.41 -0.69
N VAL A 37 19.42 2.32 0.18
CA VAL A 37 18.63 2.02 1.37
C VAL A 37 17.42 2.94 1.36
N TRP A 38 16.23 2.35 1.37
CA TRP A 38 14.97 3.07 1.51
C TRP A 38 14.34 2.71 2.84
N ASP A 39 13.77 3.74 3.45
CA ASP A 39 12.89 3.61 4.59
C ASP A 39 11.46 3.70 4.08
N VAL A 40 10.74 2.58 4.18
CA VAL A 40 9.43 2.40 3.56
C VAL A 40 8.37 2.37 4.66
N ASP A 41 7.53 3.39 4.68
CA ASP A 41 6.32 3.45 5.49
C ASP A 41 5.12 2.99 4.66
N VAL A 42 4.39 2.00 5.15
CA VAL A 42 3.14 1.52 4.57
C VAL A 42 2.03 1.81 5.55
N SER A 43 1.06 2.61 5.11
CA SER A 43 -0.16 2.89 5.86
C SER A 43 -1.39 2.41 5.08
N GLY A 44 -2.38 1.91 5.81
CA GLY A 44 -3.63 1.46 5.22
C GLY A 44 -4.68 1.19 6.28
N ALA A 45 -5.85 0.74 5.84
CA ALA A 45 -6.90 0.27 6.74
C ALA A 45 -7.50 -1.03 6.21
N TYR A 46 -7.92 -1.91 7.13
CA TYR A 46 -8.65 -3.11 6.75
C TYR A 46 -10.04 -2.75 6.25
N THR A 47 -10.42 -3.25 5.07
CA THR A 47 -11.77 -3.08 4.52
C THR A 47 -12.83 -3.63 5.47
N ARG A 48 -12.55 -4.81 6.06
CA ARG A 48 -13.38 -5.46 7.07
C ARG A 48 -12.53 -6.38 7.93
N LEU A 49 -12.67 -6.27 9.25
CA LEU A 49 -12.10 -7.18 10.22
C LEU A 49 -13.23 -7.92 10.92
N GLU A 50 -13.21 -9.25 10.88
CA GLU A 50 -14.16 -10.10 11.59
C GLU A 50 -13.45 -10.99 12.59
N VAL A 51 -13.99 -11.07 13.80
CA VAL A 51 -13.50 -11.95 14.86
C VAL A 51 -14.67 -12.77 15.39
N ASP A 52 -14.60 -14.08 15.20
CA ASP A 52 -15.61 -15.03 15.67
C ASP A 52 -15.21 -15.65 17.00
N ALA A 53 -16.07 -15.49 18.01
CA ALA A 53 -15.92 -16.20 19.27
C ALA A 53 -16.62 -17.56 19.19
N ASN A 54 -15.86 -18.65 19.29
CA ASN A 54 -16.40 -20.02 19.28
C ASN A 54 -17.19 -20.41 20.56
N VAL A 55 -17.49 -19.44 21.42
CA VAL A 55 -18.17 -19.66 22.71
C VAL A 55 -19.41 -18.76 22.78
N GLY A 56 -20.55 -19.38 23.05
CA GLY A 56 -21.85 -18.70 23.22
C GLY A 56 -22.25 -18.56 24.69
N SER A 57 -23.40 -17.91 24.95
CA SER A 57 -24.03 -17.88 26.27
C SER A 57 -25.12 -18.96 26.39
N PRO A 58 -25.61 -19.29 27.59
CA PRO A 58 -26.70 -20.27 27.74
C PRO A 58 -27.97 -19.91 26.97
N THR A 59 -28.20 -18.63 26.67
CA THR A 59 -29.34 -18.11 25.90
C THR A 59 -29.04 -17.87 24.42
N LYS A 60 -27.76 -17.90 24.00
CA LYS A 60 -27.32 -17.82 22.60
C LYS A 60 -26.20 -18.82 22.35
N THR A 61 -26.56 -19.97 21.78
CA THR A 61 -25.65 -21.07 21.44
C THR A 61 -24.75 -20.78 20.24
N THR A 62 -25.02 -19.74 19.46
CA THR A 62 -24.20 -19.34 18.32
C THR A 62 -23.03 -18.45 18.72
N ALA A 63 -21.92 -18.62 17.99
CA ALA A 63 -20.73 -17.79 18.07
C ALA A 63 -21.07 -16.29 17.95
N THR A 64 -20.44 -15.46 18.78
CA THR A 64 -20.57 -14.00 18.65
C THR A 64 -19.50 -13.50 17.68
N THR A 65 -19.93 -12.88 16.58
CA THR A 65 -19.03 -12.24 15.61
C THR A 65 -18.90 -10.76 15.92
N TYR A 66 -17.66 -10.30 16.05
CA TYR A 66 -17.32 -8.88 16.11
C TYR A 66 -16.84 -8.43 14.73
N VAL A 67 -17.44 -7.36 14.19
CA VAL A 67 -17.10 -6.82 12.87
C VAL A 67 -16.67 -5.35 13.00
N ARG A 68 -15.55 -4.99 12.36
CA ARG A 68 -15.12 -3.61 12.14
C ARG A 68 -14.99 -3.33 10.65
N GLU A 69 -15.85 -2.45 10.16
CA GLU A 69 -15.89 -1.94 8.80
C GLU A 69 -16.39 -0.49 8.85
N ASN A 70 -16.05 0.32 7.85
CA ASN A 70 -16.59 1.67 7.73
C ASN A 70 -18.06 1.61 7.34
N ARG A 71 -18.96 1.69 8.33
CA ARG A 71 -20.40 1.50 8.11
C ARG A 71 -21.26 2.28 9.08
N THR A 72 -22.35 2.87 8.57
CA THR A 72 -23.38 3.45 9.43
C THR A 72 -24.36 2.35 9.85
N VAL A 73 -24.56 2.21 11.17
CA VAL A 73 -25.52 1.23 11.70
C VAL A 73 -26.84 1.94 11.92
N SER A 74 -27.92 1.41 11.34
CA SER A 74 -29.29 1.89 11.52
C SER A 74 -30.24 0.74 11.85
N VAL A 75 -31.38 1.09 12.44
CA VAL A 75 -32.50 0.18 12.67
C VAL A 75 -33.80 0.86 12.27
N ASP A 76 -34.68 0.12 11.64
CA ASP A 76 -36.01 0.60 11.29
C ASP A 76 -36.99 0.27 12.43
N ILE A 77 -37.61 1.31 12.99
CA ILE A 77 -38.60 1.18 14.07
C ILE A 77 -39.86 1.93 13.64
N ALA A 78 -40.98 1.22 13.57
CA ALA A 78 -42.28 1.78 13.18
C ALA A 78 -42.26 2.52 11.82
N GLY A 79 -41.45 2.05 10.87
CA GLY A 79 -41.33 2.66 9.54
C GLY A 79 -40.36 3.85 9.46
N GLU A 80 -39.70 4.22 10.56
CA GLU A 80 -38.66 5.24 10.59
C GLU A 80 -37.28 4.60 10.76
N SER A 81 -36.34 4.95 9.87
CA SER A 81 -34.94 4.54 10.03
C SER A 81 -34.22 5.41 11.03
N ARG A 82 -33.62 4.80 12.05
CA ARG A 82 -32.87 5.49 13.10
C ARG A 82 -31.42 5.02 13.11
N ARG A 83 -30.49 5.97 13.02
CA ARG A 83 -29.05 5.70 13.13
C ARG A 83 -28.71 5.36 14.59
N LEU A 84 -28.07 4.21 14.78
CA LEU A 84 -27.57 3.73 16.07
C LEU A 84 -26.10 4.09 16.28
N GLY A 85 -25.32 4.23 15.21
CA GLY A 85 -23.89 4.55 15.33
C GLY A 85 -23.14 4.51 14.01
N ARG A 86 -21.81 4.41 14.11
CA ARG A 86 -20.90 4.18 12.99
C ARG A 86 -19.79 3.23 13.43
N GLY A 87 -19.53 2.21 12.63
CA GLY A 87 -18.31 1.43 12.69
C GLY A 87 -17.21 2.15 11.92
N GLU A 88 -16.02 2.21 12.52
CA GLU A 88 -14.83 2.75 11.89
C GLU A 88 -13.89 1.59 11.51
N PRO A 89 -13.19 1.71 10.36
CA PRO A 89 -12.21 0.72 9.94
C PRO A 89 -11.04 0.67 10.95
N ILE A 90 -10.20 -0.36 10.83
CA ILE A 90 -8.99 -0.48 11.64
C ILE A 90 -7.80 -0.09 10.78
N ASP A 91 -7.13 0.98 11.18
CA ASP A 91 -5.92 1.46 10.52
C ASP A 91 -4.70 0.64 10.95
N PHE A 92 -3.74 0.51 10.05
CA PHE A 92 -2.43 -0.05 10.33
C PHE A 92 -1.34 0.80 9.68
N THR A 93 -0.20 0.86 10.35
CA THR A 93 1.04 1.42 9.81
C THR A 93 2.16 0.44 10.10
N THR A 94 2.98 0.17 9.09
CA THR A 94 4.19 -0.63 9.22
C THR A 94 5.35 0.07 8.54
N ARG A 95 6.54 -0.13 9.09
CA ARG A 95 7.78 0.46 8.57
C ARG A 95 8.76 -0.66 8.28
N SER A 96 9.42 -0.57 7.14
CA SER A 96 10.39 -1.57 6.70
C SER A 96 11.56 -0.91 5.98
N VAL A 97 12.73 -1.53 6.02
CA VAL A 97 13.91 -1.04 5.31
C VAL A 97 14.15 -1.93 4.09
N LEU A 98 14.16 -1.33 2.90
CA LEU A 98 14.53 -2.00 1.66
C LEU A 98 16.00 -1.68 1.34
N ILE A 99 16.80 -2.71 1.15
CA ILE A 99 18.21 -2.58 0.76
C ILE A 99 18.39 -3.22 -0.60
N VAL A 100 18.87 -2.45 -1.57
CA VAL A 100 19.19 -2.95 -2.92
C VAL A 100 20.67 -2.75 -3.20
N VAL A 101 21.32 -3.82 -3.65
CA VAL A 101 22.73 -3.82 -4.05
C VAL A 101 22.81 -4.02 -5.55
N THR A 102 23.46 -3.10 -6.26
CA THR A 102 23.62 -3.17 -7.71
C THR A 102 25.09 -3.20 -8.11
N PRO A 103 25.44 -3.76 -9.28
CA PRO A 103 26.78 -3.63 -9.86
C PRO A 103 27.17 -2.17 -10.14
N THR A 104 28.45 -1.92 -10.38
CA THR A 104 28.94 -0.58 -10.74
C THR A 104 28.25 0.00 -11.98
N GLY A 105 28.00 1.31 -11.97
CA GLY A 105 27.50 2.05 -13.14
C GLY A 105 25.99 2.01 -13.35
N VAL A 106 25.26 1.26 -12.52
CA VAL A 106 23.80 1.25 -12.47
C VAL A 106 23.33 1.68 -11.07
N GLY A 107 22.87 2.92 -10.96
CA GLY A 107 22.13 3.40 -9.79
C GLY A 107 20.64 3.12 -9.98
N VAL A 108 19.98 2.67 -8.92
CA VAL A 108 18.51 2.53 -8.85
C VAL A 108 17.90 3.55 -7.88
N GLY A 109 18.66 4.60 -7.54
CA GLY A 109 18.20 5.67 -6.69
C GLY A 109 17.07 6.46 -7.35
N ASP A 110 16.28 7.10 -6.49
CA ASP A 110 15.22 8.05 -6.81
C ASP A 110 15.61 8.98 -7.97
N THR A 111 14.67 9.13 -8.91
CA THR A 111 14.87 9.87 -10.17
C THR A 111 14.05 11.15 -10.27
N ASP A 112 13.05 11.35 -9.43
CA ASP A 112 12.14 12.50 -9.50
C ASP A 112 12.42 13.54 -8.40
N GLY A 113 13.15 13.17 -7.35
CA GLY A 113 13.69 14.10 -6.36
C GLY A 113 12.70 14.49 -5.27
N GLU A 114 11.59 13.77 -5.15
CA GLU A 114 10.58 13.94 -4.11
C GLU A 114 10.90 13.05 -2.91
N ASN A 115 10.94 13.62 -1.71
CA ASN A 115 11.26 12.85 -0.50
C ASN A 115 10.33 13.24 0.66
N PRO A 116 9.46 12.34 1.15
CA PRO A 116 9.28 10.96 0.69
C PRO A 116 8.52 10.85 -0.65
N GLU A 117 8.89 9.87 -1.49
CA GLU A 117 8.06 9.44 -2.62
C GLU A 117 6.79 8.75 -2.10
N CYS A 118 5.63 9.11 -2.65
CA CYS A 118 4.34 8.54 -2.26
C CYS A 118 3.71 7.75 -3.42
N SER A 119 3.23 6.53 -3.16
CA SER A 119 2.41 5.79 -4.12
C SER A 119 0.98 6.30 -4.16
N PRO A 120 0.23 6.14 -5.27
CA PRO A 120 -1.21 6.35 -5.29
C PRO A 120 -1.92 5.53 -4.22
N THR A 121 -2.96 6.09 -3.59
CA THR A 121 -3.75 5.44 -2.53
C THR A 121 -5.14 5.06 -3.04
N TYR A 122 -5.79 4.09 -2.40
CA TYR A 122 -7.22 3.86 -2.60
C TYR A 122 -8.04 4.96 -1.91
N PRO A 123 -9.07 5.54 -2.57
CA PRO A 123 -9.80 6.69 -2.04
C PRO A 123 -10.79 6.35 -0.91
N ALA A 124 -11.16 5.08 -0.75
CA ALA A 124 -12.17 4.65 0.22
C ALA A 124 -11.89 3.26 0.79
N VAL A 125 -12.40 3.02 2.01
CA VAL A 125 -12.36 1.74 2.71
C VAL A 125 -13.74 1.41 3.30
N GLY A 126 -14.10 0.14 3.33
CA GLY A 126 -15.38 -0.38 3.83
C GLY A 126 -16.36 -0.81 2.74
N ASP A 127 -17.66 -0.63 2.98
CA ASP A 127 -18.73 -0.84 2.00
C ASP A 127 -18.68 0.31 0.99
N VAL A 128 -18.05 0.06 -0.16
CA VAL A 128 -17.79 1.09 -1.18
C VAL A 128 -18.82 0.97 -2.29
N ASP A 129 -19.48 2.08 -2.60
CA ASP A 129 -20.22 2.20 -3.85
C ASP A 129 -19.22 2.03 -5.02
N PRO A 130 -19.36 1.01 -5.88
CA PRO A 130 -18.41 0.75 -6.96
C PRO A 130 -18.25 1.93 -7.91
N ASP A 131 -19.25 2.82 -8.03
CA ASP A 131 -19.18 4.01 -8.87
C ASP A 131 -18.32 5.14 -8.24
N ALA A 132 -18.07 5.07 -6.93
CA ALA A 132 -17.24 6.03 -6.19
C ALA A 132 -15.73 5.77 -6.29
N ILE A 133 -15.31 4.62 -6.83
CA ILE A 133 -13.89 4.31 -7.03
C ILE A 133 -13.44 4.88 -8.39
N GLN A 134 -13.07 6.15 -8.41
CA GLN A 134 -12.40 6.78 -9.54
C GLN A 134 -10.90 6.85 -9.23
N CYS A 135 -10.09 6.06 -9.94
CA CYS A 135 -8.64 6.21 -9.88
C CYS A 135 -8.24 7.44 -10.70
N GLU A 136 -8.11 8.59 -10.07
CA GLU A 136 -7.57 9.77 -10.73
C GLU A 136 -6.04 9.63 -10.79
N TYR A 137 -5.54 9.39 -12.00
CA TYR A 137 -4.12 9.50 -12.31
C TYR A 137 -3.82 11.01 -12.44
N ASP A 138 -3.33 11.64 -11.37
CA ASP A 138 -2.81 13.00 -11.44
C ASP A 138 -1.50 12.95 -12.24
N GLY A 139 -1.61 13.09 -13.56
CA GLY A 139 -0.52 12.96 -14.52
C GLY A 139 0.52 14.09 -14.47
N THR A 140 0.80 14.66 -13.30
CA THR A 140 1.81 15.72 -13.11
C THR A 140 3.20 15.14 -12.88
N GLY A 141 3.67 14.32 -13.82
CA GLY A 141 5.09 14.01 -14.00
C GLY A 141 5.64 14.82 -15.18
N HIS A 142 6.25 15.97 -14.91
CA HIS A 142 7.01 16.75 -15.89
C HIS A 142 8.45 16.25 -16.00
#